data_AF-A0A9I9E9D0-F1
#
_entry.id   AF-A0A9I9E9D0-F1
#
_cell.length_a   1.000
_cell.length_b   1.000
_cell.length_c   1.000
_cell.angle_alpha   90.00
_cell.angle_beta   90.00
_cell.angle_gamma   90.00
#
_symmetry.space_group_name_H-M   'P 1'
#
loop_
_entity.id
_entity.type
_entity.pdbx_description
1 polymer ?
#
loop_
_entity_poly.entity_id
_entity_poly.type
_entity_poly.pdbx_seq_one_letter_code
_entity_poly.pdbx_strand_id
1 'polypeptide(L)'
;MTLGNQARLEAGCSSVPSTEGVINKGKGTHGPTGMSEITRSFIGTTVRVHVSISYQSWKDVPTELKDKIYELIEGGFVVDPKSKKSILQNASVCFRNFKSSLTTKHMVSNKGPERRKNNKYNHRMSQKGYANLTEEMKASTSNGELIDRALVWKKAGTTKNGEIPDIDTKEVANKIDNLLVSKRASHSMDNVTCDILSRAIGGNDPPRRIRGVGQYVTPSKYFYTAREKRK
;
A
#
# COMPACT_ATOMS: atom_id res chain seq x y z
N MET A 1 9.67 55.43 41.76
CA MET A 1 11.03 54.97 42.12
C MET A 1 10.90 53.58 42.73
N THR A 2 11.89 52.71 42.48
CA THR A 2 12.11 51.36 43.08
C THR A 2 11.07 50.28 42.73
N LEU A 3 11.35 49.34 41.81
CA LEU A 3 12.08 48.05 41.99
C LEU A 3 11.27 47.09 42.90
N GLY A 4 10.96 45.83 42.58
CA GLY A 4 11.35 44.93 41.51
C GLY A 4 10.84 43.52 41.84
N ASN A 5 11.27 42.54 41.03
CA ASN A 5 11.26 41.08 41.25
C ASN A 5 10.14 40.26 40.60
N GLN A 6 10.28 40.10 39.27
CA GLN A 6 9.89 38.90 38.55
C GLN A 6 10.86 37.77 38.87
N ALA A 7 10.35 36.65 39.38
CA ALA A 7 11.14 35.45 39.65
C ALA A 7 11.66 34.82 38.35
N ARG A 8 12.99 34.73 38.27
CA ARG A 8 13.79 34.04 37.27
C ARG A 8 13.96 32.59 37.74
N LEU A 9 13.32 31.63 37.05
CA LEU A 9 13.65 30.22 37.18
C LEU A 9 14.77 29.90 36.20
N GLU A 10 16.00 29.89 36.70
CA GLU A 10 17.18 29.31 36.06
C GLU A 10 17.01 27.79 36.05
N ALA A 11 16.75 27.21 34.88
CA ALA A 11 16.94 25.78 34.67
C ALA A 11 18.36 25.55 34.16
N GLY A 12 19.11 24.79 34.95
CA GLY A 12 20.53 24.51 34.84
C GLY A 12 21.02 24.20 33.43
N CYS A 13 22.17 24.81 33.15
CA CYS A 13 23.11 24.45 32.11
C CYS A 13 23.50 22.96 32.27
N SER A 14 22.87 22.08 31.49
CA SER A 14 23.34 20.71 31.28
C SER A 14 24.33 20.76 30.13
N SER A 15 25.61 20.69 30.49
CA SER A 15 26.77 20.46 29.65
C SER A 15 26.48 19.58 28.43
N VAL A 16 26.83 20.11 27.27
CA VAL A 16 26.90 19.38 26.00
C VAL A 16 28.02 18.34 26.14
N PRO A 17 27.78 17.02 25.99
CA PRO A 17 28.87 16.09 25.88
C PRO A 17 29.55 16.29 24.52
N SER A 18 30.74 16.89 24.55
CA SER A 18 31.67 16.88 23.43
C SER A 18 32.14 15.43 23.23
N THR A 19 31.54 14.72 22.29
CA THR A 19 32.07 13.44 21.81
C THR A 19 32.70 13.68 20.45
N GLU A 20 34.02 13.83 20.43
CA GLU A 20 34.84 13.57 19.25
C GLU A 20 34.62 12.12 18.83
N GLY A 21 33.69 11.90 17.91
CA GLY A 21 33.48 10.61 17.27
C GLY A 21 34.42 10.45 16.08
N VAL A 22 35.59 9.85 16.31
CA VAL A 22 36.47 9.34 15.25
C VAL A 22 35.67 8.36 14.38
N ILE A 23 35.48 8.69 13.10
CA ILE A 23 34.77 7.83 12.15
C ILE A 23 35.71 6.70 11.70
N ASN A 24 35.63 5.56 12.37
CA ASN A 24 36.16 4.30 11.85
C ASN A 24 35.38 3.90 10.60
N LYS A 25 36.11 3.63 9.50
CA LYS A 25 35.54 3.14 8.23
C LYS A 25 34.95 1.73 8.41
N GLY A 26 33.65 1.66 8.66
CA GLY A 26 32.84 0.44 8.63
C GLY A 26 31.88 0.43 7.44
N LYS A 27 31.94 -0.63 6.64
CA LYS A 27 31.15 -0.86 5.42
C LYS A 27 29.63 -0.89 5.72
N GLY A 28 28.82 -0.26 4.87
CA GLY A 28 27.35 -0.35 4.98
C GLY A 28 26.55 0.40 3.90
N THR A 29 26.17 -0.34 2.86
CA THR A 29 24.92 -0.26 2.07
C THR A 29 24.41 1.10 1.52
N HIS A 30 24.39 1.19 0.19
CA HIS A 30 23.83 2.26 -0.62
C HIS A 30 22.30 2.42 -0.50
N GLY A 31 21.83 3.58 -0.02
CA GLY A 31 20.52 4.15 -0.36
C GLY A 31 20.67 5.25 -1.43
N PRO A 32 19.63 5.58 -2.21
CA PRO A 32 19.75 6.52 -3.32
C PRO A 32 19.93 7.94 -2.76
N THR A 33 20.82 8.70 -3.39
CA THR A 33 21.37 10.00 -2.98
C THR A 33 22.41 9.87 -1.86
N GLY A 34 23.69 10.02 -2.25
CA GLY A 34 24.94 9.78 -1.50
C GLY A 34 25.18 10.56 -0.21
N MET A 35 24.18 10.64 0.66
CA MET A 35 24.23 11.20 2.01
C MET A 35 24.17 10.04 3.01
N SER A 36 25.07 10.05 4.01
CA SER A 36 25.18 8.98 5.01
C SER A 36 23.89 8.81 5.82
N GLU A 37 23.63 7.60 6.31
CA GLU A 37 22.48 7.30 7.16
C GLU A 37 22.48 8.10 8.46
N ILE A 38 23.67 8.35 9.03
CA ILE A 38 23.86 9.20 10.21
C ILE A 38 23.40 10.63 9.92
N THR A 39 23.82 11.19 8.79
CA THR A 39 23.42 12.54 8.36
C THR A 39 21.90 12.61 8.14
N ARG A 40 21.30 11.60 7.51
CA ARG A 40 19.84 11.54 7.32
C ARG A 40 19.07 11.47 8.64
N SER A 41 19.56 10.67 9.58
CA SER A 41 18.98 10.55 10.93
C SER A 41 19.03 11.89 11.66
N PHE A 42 20.20 12.55 11.63
CA PHE A 42 20.40 13.87 12.23
C PHE A 42 19.46 14.92 11.63
N ILE A 43 19.40 15.05 10.30
CA ILE A 43 18.47 15.93 9.59
C ILE A 43 17.04 15.68 10.05
N GLY A 44 16.64 14.42 10.13
CA GLY A 44 15.31 14.03 10.59
C GLY A 44 15.01 14.51 12.01
N THR A 45 15.97 14.41 12.93
CA THR A 45 15.82 14.88 14.32
C THR A 45 15.74 16.40 14.39
N THR A 46 16.63 17.11 13.71
CA THR A 46 16.65 18.58 13.66
C THR A 46 15.32 19.14 13.14
N VAL A 47 14.79 18.54 12.07
CA VAL A 47 13.48 18.92 11.52
C VAL A 47 12.35 18.69 12.53
N ARG A 48 12.32 17.55 13.24
CA ARG A 48 11.27 17.25 14.22
C ARG A 48 11.30 18.17 15.44
N VAL A 49 12.48 18.59 15.87
CA VAL A 49 12.66 19.46 17.05
C VAL A 49 12.30 20.91 16.71
N HIS A 50 12.67 21.38 15.51
CA HIS A 50 12.56 22.80 15.17
C HIS A 50 11.38 23.18 14.26
N VAL A 51 10.73 22.23 13.58
CA VAL A 51 9.58 22.50 12.71
C VAL A 51 8.30 21.97 13.34
N SER A 52 7.40 22.90 13.67
CA SER A 52 6.07 22.55 14.21
C SER A 52 5.26 21.70 13.22
N ILE A 53 4.50 20.73 13.75
CA ILE A 53 3.58 19.90 12.98
C ILE A 53 2.37 20.67 12.43
N SER A 54 2.11 21.88 12.94
CA SER A 54 1.00 22.74 12.52
C SER A 54 1.12 23.22 11.07
N TYR A 55 2.34 23.34 10.55
CA TYR A 55 2.57 23.68 9.14
C TYR A 55 2.03 22.59 8.22
N GLN A 56 1.20 22.96 7.24
CA GLN A 56 0.59 21.99 6.33
C GLN A 56 1.60 21.39 5.37
N SER A 57 2.44 22.23 4.75
CA SER A 57 3.46 21.82 3.80
C SER A 57 4.83 22.42 4.14
N TRP A 58 5.90 21.84 3.58
CA TRP A 58 7.26 22.39 3.70
C TRP A 58 7.40 23.78 3.06
N LYS A 59 6.52 24.12 2.11
CA LYS A 59 6.52 25.44 1.48
C LYS A 59 6.12 26.53 2.46
N ASP A 60 5.22 26.21 3.39
CA ASP A 60 4.67 27.13 4.40
C ASP A 60 5.62 27.35 5.59
N VAL A 61 6.65 26.53 5.73
CA VAL A 61 7.66 26.67 6.78
C VAL A 61 8.49 27.93 6.50
N PRO A 62 8.58 28.90 7.44
CA PRO A 62 9.35 30.11 7.28
C PRO A 62 10.82 29.85 6.90
N THR A 63 11.40 30.77 6.13
CA THR A 63 12.80 30.66 5.69
C THR A 63 13.77 30.73 6.85
N GLU A 64 13.47 31.49 7.92
CA GLU A 64 14.34 31.55 9.10
C GLU A 64 14.49 30.18 9.76
N LEU A 65 13.42 29.38 9.80
CA LEU A 65 13.48 28.01 10.32
C LEU A 65 14.26 27.08 9.39
N LYS A 66 14.14 27.25 8.07
CA LYS A 66 14.92 26.47 7.10
C LYS A 66 16.41 26.78 7.18
N ASP A 67 16.76 28.05 7.36
CA ASP A 67 18.15 28.49 7.51
C ASP A 67 18.74 28.02 8.84
N LYS A 68 17.99 28.11 9.95
CA LYS A 68 18.40 27.55 11.24
C LYS A 68 18.65 26.04 11.17
N ILE A 69 17.81 25.30 10.45
CA ILE A 69 18.03 23.85 10.23
C ILE A 69 19.33 23.61 9.46
N TYR A 70 19.61 24.43 8.44
CA TYR A 70 20.85 24.33 7.67
C TYR A 70 22.08 24.64 8.54
N GLU A 71 22.06 25.73 9.32
CA GLU A 71 23.16 26.11 10.25
C GLU A 71 23.47 25.00 11.25
N LEU A 72 22.45 24.35 11.82
CA LEU A 72 22.63 23.22 12.75
C LEU A 72 23.24 21.99 12.08
N ILE A 73 22.98 21.79 10.79
CA ILE A 73 23.56 20.68 10.02
C ILE A 73 25.01 21.01 9.64
N GLU A 74 25.29 22.25 9.25
CA GLU A 74 26.63 22.76 8.96
C GLU A 74 27.53 22.76 10.20
N GLY A 75 26.99 23.05 11.38
CA GLY A 75 27.72 22.94 12.64
C GLY A 75 28.02 21.51 13.08
N GLY A 76 27.25 20.52 12.60
CA GLY A 76 27.42 19.10 12.96
C GLY A 76 28.19 18.26 11.92
N PHE A 77 28.35 18.75 10.70
CA PHE A 77 28.94 18.01 9.58
C PHE A 77 29.72 18.94 8.66
N VAL A 78 30.77 18.42 8.02
CA VAL A 78 31.45 19.14 6.93
C VAL A 78 30.52 19.16 5.71
N VAL A 79 29.96 20.33 5.41
CA VAL A 79 28.96 20.55 4.36
C VAL A 79 29.48 21.57 3.35
N ASP A 80 29.35 21.26 2.05
CA ASP A 80 29.61 22.23 0.98
C ASP A 80 28.41 23.19 0.85
N PRO A 81 28.59 24.52 0.88
CA PRO A 81 27.50 25.49 0.67
C PRO A 81 26.65 25.24 -0.58
N LYS A 82 27.22 24.69 -1.66
CA LYS A 82 26.48 24.33 -2.88
C LYS A 82 25.43 23.25 -2.64
N SER A 83 25.59 22.45 -1.58
CA SER A 83 24.69 21.35 -1.23
C SER A 83 23.47 21.79 -0.41
N LYS A 84 23.38 23.06 0.03
CA LYS A 84 22.26 23.61 0.83
C LYS A 84 20.89 23.23 0.28
N LYS A 85 20.70 23.34 -1.04
CA LYS A 85 19.43 22.97 -1.70
C LYS A 85 19.09 21.49 -1.52
N SER A 86 20.06 20.60 -1.66
CA SER A 86 19.87 19.15 -1.50
C SER A 86 19.56 18.79 -0.04
N ILE A 87 20.23 19.44 0.91
CA ILE A 87 19.99 19.25 2.34
C ILE A 87 18.56 19.68 2.72
N LEU A 88 18.12 20.86 2.28
CA LEU A 88 16.76 21.33 2.52
C LEU A 88 15.70 20.47 1.81
N GLN A 89 16.02 19.90 0.65
CA GLN A 89 15.15 18.91 0.01
C GLN A 89 15.03 17.64 0.85
N ASN A 90 16.12 17.13 1.41
CA ASN A 90 16.08 15.98 2.33
C ASN A 90 15.31 16.31 3.61
N ALA A 91 15.51 17.50 4.20
CA ALA A 91 14.72 17.97 5.34
C ALA A 91 13.21 17.99 5.02
N SER A 92 12.84 18.42 3.80
CA SER A 92 11.45 18.38 3.33
C SER A 92 10.88 16.96 3.26
N VAL A 93 11.69 15.98 2.85
CA VAL A 93 11.30 14.56 2.81
C VAL A 93 11.10 14.05 4.23
N CYS A 94 12.05 14.33 5.13
CA CYS A 94 11.95 13.97 6.54
C CYS A 94 10.70 14.54 7.21
N PHE A 95 10.36 15.80 6.95
CA PHE A 95 9.14 16.43 7.47
C PHE A 95 7.87 15.72 6.99
N ARG A 96 7.76 15.44 5.68
CA ARG A 96 6.61 14.72 5.12
C ARG A 96 6.50 13.31 5.69
N ASN A 97 7.61 12.60 5.81
CA ASN A 97 7.66 11.25 6.37
C ASN A 97 7.23 11.24 7.84
N PHE A 98 7.65 12.24 8.61
CA PHE A 98 7.23 12.40 10.01
C PHE A 98 5.72 12.61 10.15
N LYS A 99 5.14 13.54 9.38
CA LYS A 99 3.68 13.74 9.38
C LYS A 99 2.92 12.50 8.92
N SER A 100 3.43 11.79 7.90
CA SER A 100 2.85 10.53 7.41
C SER A 100 2.87 9.44 8.50
N SER A 101 3.97 9.32 9.24
CA SER A 101 4.10 8.37 10.36
C SER A 101 3.10 8.69 11.47
N LEU A 102 2.97 9.95 11.89
CA LEU A 102 1.98 10.37 12.88
C LEU A 102 0.55 10.10 12.41
N THR A 103 0.25 10.40 11.14
CA THR A 103 -1.05 10.16 10.53
C THR A 103 -1.37 8.66 10.54
N THR A 104 -0.41 7.81 10.15
CA THR A 104 -0.58 6.35 10.11
C THR A 104 -0.74 5.75 11.50
N LYS A 105 0.04 6.21 12.48
CA LYS A 105 0.06 5.67 13.84
C LYS A 105 -1.12 6.14 14.69
N HIS A 106 -1.58 7.38 14.51
CA HIS A 106 -2.52 8.03 15.43
C HIS A 106 -3.84 8.50 14.79
N MET A 107 -3.94 8.61 13.47
CA MET A 107 -5.14 9.16 12.80
C MET A 107 -5.83 8.18 11.84
N VAL A 108 -5.07 7.35 11.13
CA VAL A 108 -5.62 6.37 10.19
C VAL A 108 -6.06 5.15 10.97
N SER A 109 -7.37 5.04 11.19
CA SER A 109 -8.03 3.78 11.59
C SER A 109 -7.49 2.63 10.72
N ASN A 110 -7.10 1.52 11.35
CA ASN A 110 -6.39 0.36 10.78
C ASN A 110 -7.23 -0.48 9.77
N LYS A 111 -7.97 0.20 8.90
CA LYS A 111 -8.97 -0.37 7.97
C LYS A 111 -8.34 -1.26 6.90
N GLY A 112 -7.05 -1.06 6.58
CA GLY A 112 -6.34 -1.84 5.56
C GLY A 112 -6.22 -3.33 5.96
N PRO A 113 -5.57 -3.65 7.09
CA PRO A 113 -5.52 -5.01 7.62
C PRO A 113 -6.90 -5.62 7.89
N GLU A 114 -7.85 -4.86 8.43
CA GLU A 114 -9.23 -5.34 8.62
C GLU A 114 -9.90 -5.76 7.31
N ARG A 115 -9.77 -4.94 6.26
CA ARG A 115 -10.26 -5.29 4.92
C ARG A 115 -9.63 -6.56 4.36
N ARG A 116 -8.35 -6.81 4.65
CA ARG A 116 -7.66 -8.04 4.23
C ARG A 116 -8.16 -9.26 5.02
N LYS A 117 -8.38 -9.12 6.33
CA LYS A 117 -8.96 -10.17 7.17
C LYS A 117 -10.36 -10.58 6.69
N ASN A 118 -11.14 -9.61 6.19
CA ASN A 118 -12.49 -9.86 5.69
C ASN A 118 -12.54 -10.40 4.24
N ASN A 119 -11.40 -10.68 3.61
CA ASN A 119 -11.40 -11.26 2.26
C ASN A 119 -11.67 -12.77 2.32
N LYS A 120 -12.95 -13.14 2.16
CA LYS A 120 -13.43 -14.53 2.25
C LYS A 120 -12.79 -15.49 1.24
N TYR A 121 -12.48 -15.01 0.03
CA TYR A 121 -11.98 -15.86 -1.07
C TYR A 121 -10.63 -15.36 -1.56
N ASN A 122 -9.56 -15.73 -0.84
CA ASN A 122 -8.20 -15.35 -1.21
C ASN A 122 -7.73 -16.16 -2.43
N HIS A 123 -7.22 -15.45 -3.45
CA HIS A 123 -6.58 -16.08 -4.60
C HIS A 123 -5.11 -16.42 -4.29
N ARG A 124 -4.57 -17.44 -4.96
CA ARG A 124 -3.20 -17.96 -4.79
C ARG A 124 -2.31 -17.75 -6.01
N MET A 125 -2.80 -17.01 -7.00
CA MET A 125 -2.13 -16.72 -8.27
C MET A 125 -1.06 -15.61 -8.21
N SER A 126 -0.57 -15.24 -7.03
CA SER A 126 0.40 -14.13 -6.83
C SER A 126 -0.07 -12.84 -7.53
N GLN A 127 0.87 -12.05 -8.08
CA GLN A 127 0.61 -10.79 -8.79
C GLN A 127 0.05 -10.97 -10.22
N LYS A 128 -0.19 -12.21 -10.67
CA LYS A 128 -0.57 -12.51 -12.07
C LYS A 128 -1.94 -11.93 -12.45
N GLY A 129 -2.92 -12.03 -11.56
CA GLY A 129 -4.31 -11.59 -11.82
C GLY A 129 -5.08 -12.45 -12.83
N TYR A 130 -6.41 -12.35 -12.80
CA TYR A 130 -7.33 -13.25 -13.53
C TYR A 130 -7.20 -13.22 -15.06
N ALA A 131 -6.93 -12.05 -15.67
CA ALA A 131 -6.80 -11.93 -17.11
C ALA A 131 -5.64 -12.81 -17.63
N ASN A 132 -4.47 -12.67 -17.01
CA ASN A 132 -3.28 -13.44 -17.39
C ASN A 132 -3.43 -14.94 -17.13
N LEU A 133 -4.10 -15.33 -16.04
CA LEU A 133 -4.40 -16.75 -15.79
C LEU A 133 -5.35 -17.34 -16.85
N THR A 134 -6.33 -16.56 -17.28
CA THR A 134 -7.25 -17.00 -18.34
C THR A 134 -6.48 -17.27 -19.63
N GLU A 135 -5.56 -16.38 -20.01
CA GLU A 135 -4.72 -16.57 -21.21
C GLU A 135 -3.77 -17.78 -21.08
N GLU A 136 -3.19 -18.04 -19.91
CA GLU A 136 -2.37 -19.24 -19.65
C GLU A 136 -3.20 -20.53 -19.78
N MET A 137 -4.41 -20.54 -19.23
CA MET A 137 -5.31 -21.68 -19.36
C MET A 137 -5.74 -21.88 -20.82
N LYS A 138 -5.96 -20.81 -21.59
CA LYS A 138 -6.28 -20.86 -23.03
C LYS A 138 -5.11 -21.42 -23.83
N ALA A 139 -3.89 -20.94 -23.57
CA ALA A 139 -2.69 -21.43 -24.23
C ALA A 139 -2.43 -22.93 -23.96
N SER A 140 -2.84 -23.42 -22.79
CA SER A 140 -2.73 -24.84 -22.44
C SER A 140 -3.85 -25.71 -23.02
N THR A 141 -4.95 -25.09 -23.47
CA THR A 141 -6.13 -25.79 -24.00
C THR A 141 -6.07 -25.72 -25.54
N SER A 142 -5.73 -26.84 -26.18
CA SER A 142 -5.44 -26.94 -27.62
C SER A 142 -6.56 -26.54 -28.59
N ASN A 143 -7.76 -26.20 -28.09
CA ASN A 143 -8.95 -25.97 -28.91
C ASN A 143 -9.42 -24.51 -28.96
N GLY A 144 -8.73 -23.55 -28.31
CA GLY A 144 -9.18 -22.14 -28.29
C GLY A 144 -10.57 -21.93 -27.67
N GLU A 145 -11.05 -22.92 -26.92
CA GLU A 145 -12.39 -22.93 -26.34
C GLU A 145 -12.53 -21.81 -25.29
N LEU A 146 -13.71 -21.20 -25.24
CA LEU A 146 -14.01 -20.16 -24.27
C LEU A 146 -13.93 -20.74 -22.85
N ILE A 147 -12.93 -20.32 -22.08
CA ILE A 147 -12.76 -20.79 -20.70
C ILE A 147 -13.79 -20.13 -19.80
N ASP A 148 -14.64 -20.95 -19.20
CA ASP A 148 -15.59 -20.52 -18.19
C ASP A 148 -14.86 -19.89 -16.99
N ARG A 149 -15.30 -18.70 -16.57
CA ARG A 149 -14.71 -17.99 -15.43
C ARG A 149 -14.78 -18.79 -14.13
N ALA A 150 -15.72 -19.72 -14.00
CA ALA A 150 -15.81 -20.62 -12.85
C ALA A 150 -14.56 -21.51 -12.74
N LEU A 151 -14.04 -22.00 -13.88
CA LEU A 151 -12.80 -22.77 -13.94
C LEU A 151 -11.59 -21.91 -13.60
N VAL A 152 -11.54 -20.69 -14.14
CA VAL A 152 -10.48 -19.72 -13.81
C VAL A 152 -10.50 -19.39 -12.32
N TRP A 153 -11.68 -19.18 -11.73
CA TRP A 153 -11.85 -18.91 -10.31
C TRP A 153 -11.39 -20.07 -9.45
N LYS A 154 -11.79 -21.30 -9.79
CA LYS A 154 -11.33 -22.52 -9.11
C LYS A 154 -9.82 -22.67 -9.19
N LYS A 155 -9.22 -22.52 -10.38
CA LYS A 155 -7.76 -22.58 -10.58
C LYS A 155 -7.03 -21.50 -9.78
N ALA A 156 -7.57 -20.30 -9.69
CA ALA A 156 -6.99 -19.21 -8.88
C ALA A 156 -6.98 -19.53 -7.37
N GLY A 157 -7.89 -20.39 -6.89
CA GLY A 157 -7.94 -20.83 -5.49
C GLY A 157 -7.04 -22.04 -5.17
N THR A 158 -6.57 -22.77 -6.19
CA THR A 158 -5.73 -23.96 -6.01
C THR A 158 -4.27 -23.62 -5.72
N THR A 159 -3.63 -24.43 -4.87
CA THR A 159 -2.18 -24.41 -4.63
C THR A 159 -1.43 -25.11 -5.77
N LYS A 160 -0.09 -25.04 -5.76
CA LYS A 160 0.76 -25.80 -6.70
C LYS A 160 0.53 -27.31 -6.61
N ASN A 161 0.10 -27.80 -5.45
CA ASN A 161 -0.21 -29.21 -5.20
C ASN A 161 -1.64 -29.59 -5.64
N GLY A 162 -2.42 -28.64 -6.17
CA GLY A 162 -3.80 -28.86 -6.60
C GLY A 162 -4.85 -28.74 -5.50
N GLU A 163 -4.45 -28.39 -4.28
CA GLU A 163 -5.36 -28.31 -3.13
C GLU A 163 -5.96 -26.92 -2.94
N ILE A 164 -7.20 -26.87 -2.42
CA ILE A 164 -7.84 -25.64 -1.95
C ILE A 164 -7.92 -25.73 -0.42
N PRO A 165 -7.05 -25.02 0.32
CA PRO A 165 -6.96 -25.17 1.77
C PRO A 165 -8.05 -24.43 2.53
N ASP A 166 -8.67 -23.41 1.93
CA ASP A 166 -9.76 -22.66 2.54
C ASP A 166 -11.09 -23.43 2.41
N ILE A 167 -11.74 -23.72 3.53
CA ILE A 167 -12.93 -24.58 3.60
C ILE A 167 -14.09 -23.96 2.79
N ASP A 168 -14.33 -22.66 2.96
CA ASP A 168 -15.41 -21.94 2.25
C ASP A 168 -15.16 -21.92 0.74
N THR A 169 -13.92 -21.66 0.31
CA THR A 169 -13.51 -21.69 -1.10
C THR A 169 -13.65 -23.10 -1.67
N LYS A 170 -13.31 -24.13 -0.89
CA LYS A 170 -13.44 -25.55 -1.28
C LYS A 170 -14.90 -25.95 -1.46
N GLU A 171 -15.80 -25.50 -0.59
CA GLU A 171 -17.24 -25.74 -0.72
C GLU A 171 -17.79 -25.12 -2.02
N VAL A 172 -17.40 -23.88 -2.33
CA VAL A 172 -17.78 -23.22 -3.59
C VAL A 172 -17.21 -23.98 -4.80
N ALA A 173 -15.96 -24.44 -4.73
CA ALA A 173 -15.35 -25.23 -5.80
C ALA A 173 -16.10 -26.55 -6.05
N ASN A 174 -16.52 -27.25 -4.98
CA ASN A 174 -17.33 -28.46 -5.11
C ASN A 174 -18.71 -28.16 -5.72
N LYS A 175 -19.34 -27.03 -5.35
CA LYS A 175 -20.59 -26.58 -5.97
C LYS A 175 -20.42 -26.32 -7.47
N ILE A 176 -19.30 -25.70 -7.88
CA ILE A 176 -18.97 -25.48 -9.29
C ILE A 176 -18.89 -26.82 -10.03
N ASP A 177 -18.20 -27.81 -9.48
CA ASP A 177 -18.06 -29.14 -10.11
C ASP A 177 -19.42 -29.82 -10.29
N ASN A 178 -20.27 -29.80 -9.25
CA ASN A 178 -21.62 -30.37 -9.31
C ASN A 178 -22.49 -29.68 -10.38
N LEU A 179 -22.40 -28.35 -10.48
CA LEU A 179 -23.13 -27.57 -11.49
C LEU A 179 -22.62 -27.85 -12.91
N LEU A 180 -21.31 -28.02 -13.10
CA LEU A 180 -20.73 -28.40 -14.40
C LEU A 180 -21.18 -29.80 -14.85
N VAL A 181 -21.23 -30.77 -13.93
CA VAL A 181 -21.78 -32.11 -14.21
C VAL A 181 -23.26 -32.01 -14.60
N SER A 182 -24.05 -31.26 -13.85
CA SER A 182 -25.48 -31.07 -14.11
C SER A 182 -25.73 -30.39 -15.47
N LYS A 183 -24.90 -29.41 -15.84
CA LYS A 183 -24.96 -28.72 -17.13
C LYS A 183 -24.72 -29.67 -18.31
N ARG A 184 -23.74 -30.56 -18.19
CA ARG A 184 -23.46 -31.59 -19.21
C ARG A 184 -24.60 -32.58 -19.35
N ALA A 185 -25.26 -32.95 -18.24
CA ALA A 185 -26.36 -33.90 -18.26
C ALA A 185 -27.67 -33.32 -18.83
N SER A 186 -27.96 -32.03 -18.58
CA SER A 186 -29.24 -31.41 -18.91
C SER A 186 -29.28 -30.64 -20.22
N HIS A 187 -28.14 -30.40 -20.88
CA HIS A 187 -28.01 -29.46 -22.02
C HIS A 187 -28.66 -28.08 -21.75
N SER A 188 -28.78 -27.70 -20.47
CA SER A 188 -29.38 -26.42 -20.06
C SER A 188 -28.49 -25.25 -20.47
N MET A 189 -29.08 -24.26 -21.14
CA MET A 189 -28.41 -22.97 -21.37
C MET A 189 -28.25 -22.21 -20.06
N ASP A 190 -27.15 -21.47 -19.92
CA ASP A 190 -26.92 -20.61 -18.76
C ASP A 190 -27.97 -19.49 -18.72
N ASN A 191 -28.41 -19.10 -17.52
CA ASN A 191 -29.16 -17.85 -17.38
C ASN A 191 -28.25 -16.70 -17.84
N VAL A 192 -28.74 -15.86 -18.76
CA VAL A 192 -28.00 -14.74 -19.38
C VAL A 192 -27.29 -13.86 -18.35
N THR A 193 -27.82 -13.77 -17.13
CA THR A 193 -27.26 -12.93 -16.05
C THR A 193 -26.71 -13.68 -14.84
N CYS A 194 -26.82 -15.02 -14.81
CA CYS A 194 -26.40 -15.82 -13.68
C CYS A 194 -25.70 -17.11 -14.13
N ASP A 195 -24.37 -17.05 -14.19
CA ASP A 195 -23.53 -18.18 -14.56
C ASP A 195 -23.22 -19.11 -13.38
N ILE A 196 -22.46 -20.17 -13.66
CA ILE A 196 -22.10 -21.23 -12.70
C ILE A 196 -21.43 -20.65 -11.46
N LEU A 197 -20.49 -19.72 -11.64
CA LEU A 197 -19.78 -19.11 -10.52
C LEU A 197 -20.73 -18.27 -9.67
N SER A 198 -21.59 -17.44 -10.28
CA SER A 198 -22.59 -16.66 -9.56
C SER A 198 -23.53 -17.56 -8.76
N ARG A 199 -23.98 -18.69 -9.33
CA ARG A 199 -24.81 -19.68 -8.63
C ARG A 199 -24.08 -20.30 -7.44
N ALA A 200 -22.82 -20.70 -7.62
CA ALA A 200 -22.03 -21.35 -6.58
C ALA A 200 -21.75 -20.44 -5.37
N ILE A 201 -21.56 -19.12 -5.60
CA ILE A 201 -21.36 -18.12 -4.53
C ILE A 201 -22.67 -17.52 -3.99
N GLY A 202 -23.83 -17.93 -4.52
CA GLY A 202 -25.15 -17.46 -4.10
C GLY A 202 -25.50 -16.04 -4.56
N GLY A 203 -25.07 -15.63 -5.76
CA GLY A 203 -25.39 -14.33 -6.35
C GLY A 203 -24.65 -13.14 -5.74
N ASN A 204 -23.66 -13.39 -4.86
CA ASN A 204 -22.93 -12.38 -4.10
C ASN A 204 -21.79 -11.69 -4.89
N ASP A 205 -21.98 -11.49 -6.19
CA ASP A 205 -21.06 -10.69 -6.99
C ASP A 205 -21.23 -9.19 -6.67
N PRO A 206 -20.14 -8.41 -6.54
CA PRO A 206 -20.26 -6.98 -6.27
C PRO A 206 -21.04 -6.24 -7.37
N PRO A 207 -21.89 -5.24 -7.05
CA PRO A 207 -22.85 -4.63 -7.97
C PRO A 207 -22.27 -3.83 -9.17
N ARG A 208 -20.97 -3.89 -9.41
CA ARG A 208 -20.28 -3.20 -10.53
C ARG A 208 -19.10 -3.99 -11.10
N ARG A 209 -18.77 -5.12 -10.51
CA ARG A 209 -17.56 -5.87 -10.82
C ARG A 209 -17.87 -7.35 -10.80
N ILE A 210 -17.38 -8.03 -11.82
CA ILE A 210 -17.45 -9.48 -11.90
C ILE A 210 -16.18 -10.10 -11.31
N ARG A 211 -16.34 -11.16 -10.50
CA ARG A 211 -15.23 -11.98 -10.00
C ARG A 211 -14.71 -12.90 -11.11
N GLY A 212 -13.42 -13.24 -11.07
CA GLY A 212 -12.86 -14.27 -11.95
C GLY A 212 -12.44 -13.84 -13.36
N VAL A 213 -12.68 -12.58 -13.77
CA VAL A 213 -12.52 -12.13 -15.18
C VAL A 213 -11.50 -11.01 -15.40
N GLY A 214 -10.86 -10.52 -14.33
CA GLY A 214 -9.88 -9.43 -14.40
C GLY A 214 -10.41 -8.08 -13.94
N GLN A 215 -9.61 -7.03 -14.15
CA GLN A 215 -9.95 -5.66 -13.79
C GLN A 215 -10.75 -4.99 -14.91
N TYR A 216 -11.60 -4.02 -14.57
CA TYR A 216 -12.37 -3.20 -15.53
C TYR A 216 -13.45 -3.94 -16.35
N VAL A 217 -13.79 -5.18 -15.97
CA VAL A 217 -14.91 -5.91 -16.57
C VAL A 217 -16.17 -5.70 -15.71
N THR A 218 -17.16 -5.03 -16.29
CA THR A 218 -18.47 -4.84 -15.66
C THR A 218 -19.40 -6.02 -15.96
N PRO A 219 -20.41 -6.27 -15.11
CA PRO A 219 -21.43 -7.29 -15.38
C PRO A 219 -22.08 -7.14 -16.76
N SER A 220 -22.42 -5.90 -17.15
CA SER A 220 -23.02 -5.61 -18.45
C SER A 220 -22.12 -5.99 -19.64
N LYS A 221 -20.81 -5.77 -19.50
CA LYS A 221 -19.84 -6.12 -20.53
C LYS A 221 -19.62 -7.63 -20.61
N TYR A 222 -19.64 -8.32 -19.47
CA TYR A 222 -19.41 -9.76 -19.41
C TYR A 222 -20.60 -10.58 -19.92
N PHE A 223 -21.81 -10.22 -19.48
CA PHE A 223 -23.06 -10.89 -19.84
C PHE A 223 -23.71 -10.33 -21.11
N TYR A 224 -23.07 -9.37 -21.77
CA TYR A 224 -23.60 -8.67 -22.96
C TYR A 224 -25.01 -8.10 -22.75
N THR A 225 -25.28 -7.56 -21.56
CA THR A 225 -26.59 -6.97 -21.23
C THR A 225 -26.61 -5.46 -21.47
N ALA A 226 -27.75 -4.96 -21.94
CA ALA A 226 -27.97 -3.53 -22.14
C ALA A 226 -27.85 -2.77 -20.80
N ARG A 227 -27.13 -1.64 -20.82
CA ARG A 227 -26.98 -0.79 -19.63
C ARG A 227 -28.25 0.04 -19.46
N GLU A 228 -29.05 -0.24 -18.43
CA GLU A 228 -30.15 0.64 -18.06
C GLU A 228 -29.61 2.03 -17.71
N LYS A 229 -30.06 3.04 -18.45
CA LYS A 229 -29.82 4.45 -18.10
C LYS A 229 -30.71 4.75 -16.90
N ARG A 230 -30.09 5.15 -15.79
CA ARG A 230 -30.84 5.67 -14.64
C ARG A 230 -31.51 6.97 -15.08
N LYS A 231 -32.84 7.03 -14.91
CA LYS A 231 -33.62 8.26 -15.02
C LYS A 231 -33.24 9.22 -13.91
#